data_AF-A0A835RKS9-F1
#
_entry.id   AF-A0A835RKS9-F1
#
_cell.length_a   1.000
_cell.length_b   1.000
_cell.length_c   1.000
_cell.angle_alpha   90.00
_cell.angle_beta   90.00
_cell.angle_gamma   90.00
#
_symmetry.space_group_name_H-M   'P 1'
#
loop_
_entity.id
_entity.type
_entity.pdbx_description
1 polymer ?
#
loop_
_entity_poly.entity_id
_entity_poly.type
_entity_poly.pdbx_seq_one_letter_code
_entity_poly.pdbx_strand_id
1 'polypeptide(L)'
;MNGEEDPCRVDVVQALEAARDCVKSFFRAPAYNSAVVVVPNSTSNNNREEILSIAQGAGFNVVNVIDENIAVAYAYAETVSRSTTKRIVIVSNTGGVLDVSVVSISPNGKTIEIETHGSHHGPIGIPIARKK
;
A
#
# COMPACT_ATOMS: atom_id res chain seq x y z
N MET A 1 18.03 -12.70 0.14
CA MET A 1 17.83 -11.57 1.06
C MET A 1 18.45 -10.37 0.37
N ASN A 2 17.66 -9.61 -0.41
CA ASN A 2 18.19 -8.57 -1.29
C ASN A 2 17.48 -7.23 -1.00
N GLY A 3 18.13 -6.36 -0.24
CA GLY A 3 18.52 -5.02 -0.71
C GLY A 3 17.45 -3.95 -0.93
N GLU A 4 16.36 -3.91 -0.16
CA GLU A 4 15.63 -2.66 0.07
C GLU A 4 16.09 -2.15 1.43
N GLU A 5 16.76 -0.98 1.48
CA GLU A 5 17.14 -0.37 2.75
C GLU A 5 15.85 -0.12 3.54
N ASP A 6 15.76 -0.68 4.75
CA ASP A 6 14.66 -0.40 5.65
C ASP A 6 14.49 1.12 5.73
N PRO A 7 13.27 1.66 5.52
CA PRO A 7 13.09 3.10 5.45
C PRO A 7 13.59 3.69 6.76
N CYS A 8 14.50 4.66 6.66
CA CYS A 8 15.08 5.29 7.82
C CYS A 8 13.95 5.87 8.67
N ARG A 9 13.91 5.52 9.96
CA ARG A 9 12.87 5.98 10.90
C ARG A 9 12.64 7.49 10.83
N VAL A 10 13.72 8.26 10.64
CA VAL A 10 13.65 9.73 10.52
C VAL A 10 12.83 10.15 9.29
N ASP A 11 13.04 9.49 8.15
CA ASP A 11 12.33 9.82 6.91
C ASP A 11 10.84 9.48 7.02
N VAL A 12 10.51 8.35 7.65
CA VAL A 12 9.12 7.94 7.91
C VAL A 12 8.40 8.95 8.80
N VAL A 13 9.06 9.40 9.88
CA VAL A 13 8.53 10.44 10.78
C VAL A 13 8.26 11.72 10.00
N GLN A 14 9.25 12.22 9.25
CA GLN A 14 9.11 13.45 8.47
C GLN A 14 7.99 13.36 7.43
N ALA A 15 7.89 12.22 6.73
CA ALA A 15 6.85 11.99 5.74
C ALA A 15 5.44 12.01 6.37
N LEU A 16 5.27 11.38 7.54
CA LEU A 16 3.97 11.34 8.24
C LEU A 16 3.60 12.70 8.83
N GLU A 17 4.57 13.47 9.34
CA GLU A 17 4.33 14.85 9.77
C GLU A 17 3.92 15.76 8.61
N ALA A 18 4.59 15.65 7.46
CA ALA A 18 4.20 16.37 6.25
C ALA A 18 2.79 15.97 5.77
N ALA A 19 2.46 14.67 5.81
CA ALA A 19 1.13 14.17 5.48
C ALA A 19 0.06 14.74 6.43
N ARG A 20 0.33 14.80 7.73
CA ARG A 20 -0.56 15.40 8.73
C ARG A 20 -0.83 16.86 8.42
N ASP A 21 0.19 17.62 8.06
CA ASP A 21 0.04 19.04 7.77
C ASP A 21 -0.76 19.29 6.49
N CYS A 22 -0.61 18.43 5.48
CA CYS A 22 -1.47 18.41 4.30
C CYS A 22 -2.94 18.19 4.69
N VAL A 23 -3.22 17.18 5.52
CA VAL A 23 -4.58 16.88 6.00
C VAL A 23 -5.17 18.05 6.79
N LYS A 24 -4.40 18.66 7.70
CA LYS A 24 -4.84 19.86 8.46
C LYS A 24 -5.16 21.03 7.56
N SER A 25 -4.35 21.27 6.52
CA SER A 25 -4.57 22.34 5.55
C SER A 25 -5.88 22.13 4.78
N PHE A 26 -6.12 20.90 4.31
CA PHE A 26 -7.31 20.55 3.54
C PHE A 26 -8.60 20.68 4.35
N PHE A 27 -8.64 20.10 5.55
CA PHE A 27 -9.85 20.10 6.40
C PHE A 27 -9.97 21.36 7.26
N ARG A 28 -8.96 22.25 7.29
CA ARG A 28 -8.84 23.43 8.18
C ARG A 28 -8.87 23.12 9.69
N ALA A 29 -8.94 21.84 10.04
CA ALA A 29 -8.85 21.21 11.34
C ALA A 29 -8.57 19.71 11.10
N PRO A 30 -8.03 18.94 12.05
CA PRO A 30 -7.98 17.48 11.93
C PRO A 30 -9.41 16.90 12.09
N ALA A 31 -10.24 17.04 11.07
CA ALA A 31 -11.64 16.58 11.06
C ALA A 31 -11.77 15.27 10.26
N TYR A 32 -11.09 14.21 10.70
CA TYR A 32 -11.27 12.86 10.18
C TYR A 32 -11.39 11.86 11.32
N ASN A 33 -12.21 10.82 11.14
CA ASN A 33 -12.47 9.85 12.20
C ASN A 33 -11.42 8.76 12.27
N SER A 34 -10.86 8.34 11.13
CA SER A 34 -9.95 7.20 11.03
C SER A 34 -9.01 7.38 9.85
N ALA A 35 -7.85 6.71 9.91
CA ALA A 35 -6.86 6.66 8.84
C ALA A 35 -6.46 5.20 8.57
N VAL A 36 -6.14 4.90 7.31
CA VAL A 36 -5.46 3.65 6.92
C VAL A 36 -4.13 4.05 6.34
N VAL A 37 -3.05 3.41 6.79
CA VAL A 37 -1.72 3.61 6.22
C VAL A 37 -1.46 2.49 5.21
N VAL A 38 -0.99 2.87 4.03
CA VAL A 38 -0.63 1.93 2.97
C VAL A 38 0.89 1.85 2.89
N VAL A 39 1.44 0.63 2.86
CA VAL A 39 2.89 0.38 2.82
C VAL A 39 3.27 -0.49 1.61
N PRO A 40 4.54 -0.46 1.17
CA PRO A 40 5.03 -1.37 0.13
C PRO A 40 4.76 -2.84 0.47
N ASN A 41 4.51 -3.67 -0.54
CA ASN A 41 4.18 -5.09 -0.35
C ASN A 41 5.32 -5.89 0.33
N SER A 42 6.58 -5.44 0.21
CA SER A 42 7.77 -6.03 0.82
C SER A 42 7.94 -5.70 2.30
N THR A 43 7.10 -4.83 2.87
CA THR A 43 7.26 -4.33 4.26
C THR A 43 7.10 -5.46 5.28
N SER A 44 8.10 -5.60 6.16
CA SER A 44 8.07 -6.60 7.24
C SER A 44 7.02 -6.29 8.31
N ASN A 45 6.56 -7.30 9.05
CA ASN A 45 5.62 -7.09 10.16
C ASN A 45 6.17 -6.14 11.24
N ASN A 46 7.45 -6.26 11.58
CA ASN A 46 8.09 -5.37 12.55
C ASN A 46 8.06 -3.91 12.07
N ASN A 47 8.36 -3.68 10.79
CA ASN A 47 8.31 -2.33 10.22
C ASN A 47 6.87 -1.80 10.15
N ARG A 48 5.86 -2.66 9.91
CA ARG A 48 4.44 -2.27 9.96
C ARG A 48 4.04 -1.77 11.36
N GLU A 49 4.46 -2.47 12.41
CA GLU A 49 4.20 -2.06 13.81
C GLU A 49 4.90 -0.74 14.14
N GLU A 50 6.13 -0.56 13.66
CA GLU A 50 6.86 0.69 13.85
C GLU A 50 6.20 1.87 13.11
N ILE A 51 5.80 1.68 11.84
CA ILE A 51 5.08 2.67 11.05
C ILE A 51 3.73 3.02 11.71
N LEU A 52 3.00 2.03 12.24
CA LEU A 52 1.77 2.27 12.99
C LEU A 52 2.02 3.19 14.18
N SER A 53 3.05 2.88 14.98
CA SER A 53 3.44 3.67 16.15
C SER A 53 3.81 5.11 15.77
N ILE A 54 4.60 5.30 14.71
CA ILE A 54 4.99 6.63 14.22
C ILE A 54 3.77 7.41 13.71
N ALA A 55 2.88 6.77 12.95
CA ALA A 55 1.68 7.42 12.40
C ALA A 55 0.71 7.85 13.51
N GLN A 56 0.53 7.01 14.54
CA GLN A 56 -0.23 7.38 15.73
C GLN A 56 0.42 8.54 16.48
N GLY A 57 1.75 8.53 16.64
CA GLY A 57 2.51 9.63 17.23
C GLY A 57 2.40 10.94 16.45
N ALA A 58 2.27 10.88 15.12
CA ALA A 58 2.00 12.03 14.26
C ALA A 58 0.55 12.54 14.39
N GLY A 59 -0.33 11.83 15.11
CA GLY A 59 -1.71 12.24 15.39
C GLY A 59 -2.76 11.64 14.45
N PHE A 60 -2.43 10.59 13.69
CA PHE A 60 -3.41 9.84 12.91
C PHE A 60 -4.15 8.81 13.77
N ASN A 61 -5.49 8.78 13.69
CA ASN A 61 -6.26 7.66 14.24
C ASN A 61 -6.20 6.44 13.29
N VAL A 62 -5.04 5.77 13.26
CA VAL A 62 -4.79 4.66 12.34
C VAL A 62 -5.56 3.41 12.78
N VAL A 63 -6.44 2.91 11.91
CA VAL A 63 -7.23 1.68 12.14
C VAL A 63 -6.59 0.43 11.52
N ASN A 64 -5.74 0.60 10.51
CA ASN A 64 -5.00 -0.50 9.91
C ASN A 64 -3.77 0.00 9.13
N VAL A 65 -2.77 -0.88 9.00
CA VAL A 65 -1.65 -0.74 8.06
C VAL A 65 -1.79 -1.88 7.06
N ILE A 66 -1.97 -1.56 5.78
CA ILE A 66 -2.23 -2.54 4.72
C ILE A 66 -1.23 -2.43 3.60
N ASP A 67 -1.04 -3.51 2.86
CA ASP A 67 -0.17 -3.51 1.69
C ASP A 67 -0.83 -2.79 0.52
N GLU A 68 0.00 -2.20 -0.32
CA GLU A 68 -0.40 -1.49 -1.53
C GLU A 68 -1.34 -2.34 -2.42
N ASN A 69 -0.96 -3.57 -2.71
CA ASN A 69 -1.76 -4.44 -3.58
C ASN A 69 -3.07 -4.86 -2.93
N ILE A 70 -3.13 -4.91 -1.59
CA ILE A 70 -4.38 -5.14 -0.85
C ILE A 70 -5.29 -3.92 -1.03
N ALA A 71 -4.77 -2.70 -0.89
CA ALA A 71 -5.53 -1.46 -1.10
C ALA A 71 -6.10 -1.39 -2.53
N VAL A 72 -5.28 -1.74 -3.53
CA VAL A 72 -5.70 -1.82 -4.95
C VAL A 72 -6.79 -2.88 -5.13
N ALA A 73 -6.65 -4.05 -4.51
CA ALA A 73 -7.65 -5.10 -4.58
C ALA A 73 -9.01 -4.63 -4.05
N TYR A 74 -9.03 -3.94 -2.89
CA TYR A 74 -10.27 -3.38 -2.34
C TYR A 74 -10.90 -2.34 -3.27
N ALA A 75 -10.10 -1.48 -3.90
CA ALA A 75 -10.60 -0.48 -4.85
C ALA A 75 -11.27 -1.14 -6.07
N TYR A 76 -10.68 -2.22 -6.60
CA TYR A 76 -11.25 -2.93 -7.75
C TYR A 76 -12.38 -3.89 -7.38
N ALA A 77 -12.41 -4.41 -6.16
CA ALA A 77 -13.44 -5.36 -5.73
C ALA A 77 -14.86 -4.80 -5.84
N GLU A 78 -15.04 -3.49 -5.67
CA GLU A 78 -16.32 -2.80 -5.83
C GLU A 78 -16.74 -2.61 -7.30
N THR A 79 -15.82 -2.78 -8.25
CA THR A 79 -16.10 -2.61 -9.69
C THR A 79 -16.50 -3.91 -10.39
N VAL A 80 -16.21 -5.05 -9.77
CA VAL A 80 -16.45 -6.38 -10.36
C VAL A 80 -17.77 -6.97 -9.89
N SER A 81 -18.52 -7.60 -10.82
CA SER A 81 -19.78 -8.26 -10.48
C SER A 81 -19.55 -9.38 -9.46
N ARG A 82 -20.19 -9.30 -8.30
CA ARG A 82 -20.06 -10.26 -7.19
C ARG A 82 -20.88 -11.55 -7.38
N SER A 83 -21.26 -11.90 -8.60
CA SER A 83 -22.05 -13.11 -8.88
C SER A 83 -21.24 -14.41 -8.88
N THR A 84 -19.94 -14.32 -9.13
CA THR A 84 -19.01 -15.45 -9.14
C THR A 84 -17.68 -15.05 -8.53
N THR A 85 -16.88 -16.02 -8.08
CA THR A 85 -15.48 -15.75 -7.72
C THR A 85 -14.76 -15.11 -8.91
N LYS A 86 -14.04 -14.01 -8.66
CA LYS A 86 -13.22 -13.33 -9.66
C LYS A 86 -11.76 -13.39 -9.24
N ARG A 87 -10.88 -13.66 -10.19
CA ARG A 87 -9.44 -13.53 -10.00
C ARG A 87 -8.99 -12.23 -10.66
N ILE A 88 -8.30 -11.40 -9.90
CA ILE A 88 -7.68 -10.16 -10.34
C ILE A 88 -6.17 -10.37 -10.26
N VAL A 89 -5.46 -9.97 -11.32
CA VAL A 89 -4.01 -9.88 -11.32
C VAL A 89 -3.64 -8.41 -11.16
N ILE A 90 -2.85 -8.11 -10.15
CA ILE A 90 -2.31 -6.78 -9.88
C ILE A 90 -0.84 -6.82 -10.29
N VAL A 91 -0.45 -5.91 -11.17
CA VAL A 91 0.94 -5.69 -11.60
C VAL A 91 1.29 -4.27 -11.22
N SER A 92 2.15 -4.09 -10.21
CA SER A 92 2.53 -2.78 -9.66
C SER A 92 4.00 -2.52 -9.93
N ASN A 93 4.33 -1.33 -10.42
CA ASN A 93 5.70 -0.83 -10.51
C ASN A 93 5.80 0.46 -9.69
N THR A 94 6.04 0.29 -8.40
CA THR A 94 6.07 1.40 -7.42
C THR A 94 7.47 1.42 -6.79
N GLY A 95 8.07 2.61 -6.67
CA GLY A 95 9.44 2.73 -6.13
C GLY A 95 10.53 2.06 -6.98
N GLY A 96 10.22 1.69 -8.24
CA GLY A 96 11.11 0.91 -9.10
C GLY A 96 11.02 -0.60 -8.90
N VAL A 97 10.23 -1.06 -7.94
CA VAL A 97 10.00 -2.48 -7.65
C VAL A 97 8.78 -2.95 -8.43
N LEU A 98 8.97 -4.02 -9.22
CA LEU A 98 7.87 -4.70 -9.90
C LEU A 98 7.36 -5.84 -9.03
N ASP A 99 6.11 -5.72 -8.58
CA ASP A 99 5.39 -6.78 -7.88
C ASP A 99 4.22 -7.30 -8.72
N VAL A 100 3.93 -8.60 -8.57
CA VAL A 100 2.73 -9.22 -9.10
C VAL A 100 1.98 -9.89 -7.97
N SER A 101 0.66 -9.68 -7.91
CA SER A 101 -0.22 -10.31 -6.92
C SER A 101 -1.47 -10.86 -7.59
N VAL A 102 -1.92 -12.03 -7.15
CA VAL A 102 -3.18 -12.61 -7.60
C VAL A 102 -4.15 -12.55 -6.44
N VAL A 103 -5.32 -11.99 -6.71
CA VAL A 103 -6.35 -11.79 -5.70
C VAL A 103 -7.63 -12.47 -6.13
N SER A 104 -8.17 -13.31 -5.26
CA SER A 104 -9.47 -13.95 -5.43
C SER A 104 -10.53 -13.21 -4.61
N ILE A 105 -11.53 -12.66 -5.29
CA ILE A 105 -12.68 -12.01 -4.66
C ILE A 105 -13.85 -12.97 -4.69
N SER A 106 -14.35 -13.33 -3.52
CA SER A 106 -15.50 -14.22 -3.38
C SER A 106 -16.84 -13.52 -3.71
N PRO A 107 -17.86 -14.26 -4.19
CA PRO A 107 -19.18 -13.71 -4.49
C PRO A 107 -19.87 -13.07 -3.28
N ASN A 108 -19.57 -13.56 -2.08
CA ASN A 108 -20.17 -13.06 -0.83
C ASN A 108 -19.46 -11.80 -0.28
N GLY A 109 -18.41 -11.31 -0.95
CA GLY A 109 -17.79 -10.01 -0.65
C GLY A 109 -17.10 -9.89 0.71
N LYS A 110 -17.07 -10.96 1.51
CA LYS A 110 -16.54 -10.95 2.88
C LYS A 110 -15.07 -11.33 2.98
N THR A 111 -14.53 -12.00 1.97
CA THR A 111 -13.16 -12.49 2.00
C THR A 111 -12.48 -12.15 0.68
N ILE A 112 -11.43 -11.33 0.77
CA ILE A 112 -10.47 -11.15 -0.31
C ILE A 112 -9.29 -12.06 0.05
N GLU A 113 -9.14 -13.17 -0.69
CA GLU A 113 -7.99 -14.06 -0.54
C GLU A 113 -6.89 -13.57 -1.47
N ILE A 114 -5.72 -13.29 -0.89
CA ILE A 114 -4.61 -12.65 -1.60
C ILE A 114 -3.46 -13.64 -1.63
N GLU A 115 -3.22 -14.18 -2.82
CA GLU A 115 -2.08 -15.04 -3.11
C GLU A 115 -1.03 -14.20 -3.84
N THR A 116 -0.17 -13.55 -3.06
CA THR A 116 0.94 -12.76 -3.59
C THR A 116 2.02 -13.70 -4.14
N HIS A 117 2.22 -13.67 -5.45
CA HIS A 117 3.32 -14.35 -6.13
C HIS A 117 4.26 -13.29 -6.71
N GLY A 118 5.05 -12.66 -5.83
CA GLY A 118 6.01 -11.63 -6.22
C GLY A 118 7.29 -12.23 -6.78
N SER A 119 7.57 -11.99 -8.06
CA SER A 119 8.95 -12.03 -8.58
C SER A 119 9.54 -10.64 -8.38
N HIS A 120 10.32 -10.47 -7.31
CA HIS A 120 11.02 -9.24 -7.03
C HIS A 120 12.07 -8.97 -8.11
N HIS A 121 11.87 -7.92 -8.89
CA HIS A 121 12.91 -7.35 -9.74
C HIS A 121 13.22 -5.96 -9.19
N GLY A 122 14.46 -5.80 -8.71
CA GLY A 122 14.99 -4.52 -8.20
C GLY A 122 14.89 -3.41 -9.25
N PRO A 123 15.22 -2.15 -8.87
CA PRO A 123 14.83 -0.94 -9.59
C PRO A 123 14.92 -1.14 -11.10
N ILE A 124 13.76 -1.28 -11.75
CA ILE A 124 13.71 -1.31 -13.20
C ILE A 124 14.02 0.13 -13.62
N GLY A 125 15.30 0.40 -13.88
CA GLY A 125 15.68 1.57 -14.66
C GLY A 125 15.03 1.38 -16.02
N ILE A 126 13.90 2.03 -16.27
CA ILE A 126 13.24 1.99 -17.58
C ILE A 126 13.71 3.21 -18.38
N PRO A 127 14.83 3.16 -19.12
CA PRO A 127 14.94 4.00 -20.29
C PRO A 127 13.98 3.41 -21.33
N ILE A 128 12.79 4.03 -21.47
CA ILE A 128 11.90 3.73 -22.59
C ILE A 128 12.57 4.30 -23.85
N ALA A 129 13.50 3.53 -24.42
CA ALA A 129 14.02 3.83 -25.76
C ALA A 129 12.87 3.66 -26.74
N ARG A 130 12.30 4.78 -27.21
CA ARG A 130 11.41 4.78 -28.36
C ARG A 130 12.19 4.27 -29.57
N LYS A 131 11.96 3.03 -30.00
CA LYS A 131 12.30 2.66 -31.38
C LYS A 131 11.39 3.48 -32.31
N LYS A 132 12.02 4.31 -33.14
CA LYS A 132 11.40 4.97 -34.29
C LYS A 132 10.80 3.94 -35.24
#